data_AF-A0A126NNL9-F1
#
_entry.id   AF-A0A126NNL9-F1
#
_cell.length_a   1.000
_cell.length_b   1.000
_cell.length_c   1.000
_cell.angle_alpha   90.00
_cell.angle_beta   90.00
_cell.angle_gamma   90.00
#
_symmetry.space_group_name_H-M   'P 1'
#
loop_
_entity.id
_entity.type
_entity.pdbx_description
1 polymer ?
#
loop_
_entity_poly.entity_id
_entity_poly.type
_entity_poly.pdbx_seq_one_letter_code
_entity_poly.pdbx_strand_id
1 'polypeptide(L)'
;MVDVSRSQLPPLSLLSEPELAFSPEHSGCRDVHPLRGLAHYGPFSSQTFSQFTPTVRIATVGPASTFRTRGALMASLKEQHAASDRSGYAPDFPGFASVFGVDLASSDKANHIRWPDAINDLPGSGPPQQRLVTAFDAALSQLSARHEQFDVVLVHLPEAWLPHTAGDGFDAHDVLKALGAKHGIPTQVVNDRTFSFSNRAQLAWRLSIALYVKAGGIPWKLAPLAGVPADTAYIGLAYALKKVNDETHFVTCCSQVFDMDGGGMQFVAFEAKDPVKDVREARRNPFLSREDMRAVIARSLSIYQQRNGGILPRRMVIHKSNAFKEDEVLGARDALTAVPEVECIEISSRPTWRGVWLVKSSGGTAPTRPARYPVPRGTFVPRSGTSALLWAAGNVPDVSSKSDYYQGGKSIPRPLLLTRHAGTGPLETIAHETLALTKMDWNNDALYDPVPVSIRYSQKLARTISNVQDLPGNSYPYRLFM
;
A
#
# COMPACT_ATOMS: atom_id res chain seq x y z
N MET A 1 6.34 -28.38 -44.00
CA MET A 1 5.92 -28.47 -42.58
C MET A 1 6.19 -27.12 -41.95
N VAL A 2 5.15 -26.36 -41.64
CA VAL A 2 5.29 -25.11 -40.86
C VAL A 2 5.69 -25.54 -39.45
N ASP A 3 6.81 -25.02 -38.96
CA ASP A 3 7.31 -25.31 -37.62
C ASP A 3 6.36 -24.69 -36.58
N VAL A 4 5.43 -25.51 -36.09
CA VAL A 4 4.38 -25.14 -35.12
C VAL A 4 4.98 -24.79 -33.74
N SER A 5 6.27 -25.04 -33.52
CA SER A 5 6.95 -24.69 -32.26
C SER A 5 7.03 -23.18 -32.01
N ARG A 6 6.98 -22.35 -33.06
CA ARG A 6 7.01 -20.88 -32.93
C ARG A 6 5.68 -20.24 -32.50
N SER A 7 4.58 -21.01 -32.49
CA SER A 7 3.25 -20.51 -32.09
C SER A 7 2.81 -20.98 -30.71
N GLN A 8 3.67 -21.70 -29.97
CA GLN A 8 3.36 -22.15 -28.62
C GLN A 8 3.89 -21.13 -27.62
N LEU A 9 3.00 -20.60 -26.77
CA LEU A 9 3.40 -19.84 -25.61
C LEU A 9 4.36 -20.70 -24.76
N PRO A 10 5.47 -20.15 -24.25
CA PRO A 10 6.35 -20.90 -23.38
C PRO A 10 5.54 -21.44 -22.20
N PRO A 11 5.72 -22.71 -21.80
CA PRO A 11 4.93 -23.31 -20.74
C PRO A 11 5.09 -22.58 -19.40
N LEU A 12 6.23 -21.90 -19.23
CA LEU A 12 6.61 -21.14 -18.06
C LEU A 12 7.67 -20.11 -18.47
N SER A 13 7.61 -18.91 -17.88
CA SER A 13 8.72 -17.95 -17.88
C SER A 13 9.04 -17.51 -16.46
N LEU A 14 10.30 -17.14 -16.21
CA LEU A 14 10.71 -16.54 -14.93
C LEU A 14 11.02 -15.06 -15.16
N LEU A 15 10.23 -14.19 -14.53
CA LEU A 15 10.45 -12.75 -14.56
C LEU A 15 11.62 -12.38 -13.64
N SER A 16 12.40 -11.36 -14.04
CA SER A 16 13.42 -10.78 -13.18
C SER A 16 12.81 -10.19 -11.91
N GLU A 17 13.50 -10.31 -10.78
CA GLU A 17 13.05 -9.66 -9.54
C GLU A 17 13.13 -8.13 -9.71
N PRO A 18 12.02 -7.39 -9.49
CA PRO A 18 12.01 -5.95 -9.70
C PRO A 18 12.93 -5.21 -8.72
N GLU A 19 13.71 -4.26 -9.23
CA GLU A 19 14.54 -3.38 -8.42
C GLU A 19 13.77 -2.14 -7.94
N LEU A 20 14.21 -1.60 -6.82
CA LEU A 20 13.74 -0.33 -6.28
C LEU A 20 14.82 0.73 -6.49
N ALA A 21 14.41 1.96 -6.79
CA ALA A 21 15.30 3.11 -6.94
C ALA A 21 15.30 3.98 -5.68
N PHE A 22 16.49 4.47 -5.32
CA PHE A 22 16.76 5.25 -4.10
C PHE A 22 17.38 6.62 -4.41
N SER A 23 17.50 7.00 -5.69
CA SER A 23 17.92 8.35 -6.09
C SER A 23 17.24 8.75 -7.42
N PRO A 24 16.79 10.00 -7.58
CA PRO A 24 16.33 10.53 -8.86
C PRO A 24 17.48 10.80 -9.83
N GLU A 25 18.66 11.13 -9.31
CA GLU A 25 19.83 11.57 -10.11
C GLU A 25 20.73 10.40 -10.50
N HIS A 26 20.91 9.44 -9.59
CA HIS A 26 21.88 8.36 -9.74
C HIS A 26 21.17 7.06 -10.09
N SER A 27 21.15 6.73 -11.39
CA SER A 27 20.49 5.52 -11.90
C SER A 27 21.03 4.21 -11.31
N GLY A 28 22.25 4.22 -10.74
CA GLY A 28 22.87 3.07 -10.08
C GLY A 28 22.44 2.85 -8.63
N CYS A 29 21.76 3.80 -7.99
CA CYS A 29 21.23 3.66 -6.63
C CYS A 29 19.97 2.79 -6.63
N ARG A 30 20.16 1.49 -6.90
CA ARG A 30 19.09 0.49 -7.00
C ARG A 30 19.38 -0.70 -6.11
N ASP A 31 18.32 -1.32 -5.60
CA ASP A 31 18.41 -2.57 -4.86
C ASP A 31 17.08 -3.34 -4.96
N VAL A 32 17.13 -4.67 -5.04
CA VAL A 32 15.94 -5.52 -4.93
C VAL A 32 15.39 -5.55 -3.49
N HIS A 33 16.19 -5.24 -2.48
CA HIS A 33 15.80 -5.29 -1.08
C HIS A 33 15.55 -3.88 -0.53
N PRO A 34 14.34 -3.56 -0.04
CA PRO A 34 13.98 -2.20 0.40
C PRO A 34 14.87 -1.67 1.54
N LEU A 35 15.02 -2.46 2.63
CA LEU A 35 15.81 -2.03 3.79
C LEU A 35 17.32 -1.91 3.50
N ARG A 36 17.88 -2.84 2.71
CA ARG A 36 19.28 -2.78 2.27
C ARG A 36 19.53 -1.55 1.40
N GLY A 37 18.65 -1.27 0.44
CA GLY A 37 18.75 -0.07 -0.38
C GLY A 37 18.61 1.21 0.44
N LEU A 38 17.69 1.28 1.40
CA LEU A 38 17.59 2.42 2.33
C LEU A 38 18.85 2.58 3.17
N ALA A 39 19.42 1.49 3.71
CA ALA A 39 20.62 1.56 4.53
C ALA A 39 21.86 2.00 3.73
N HIS A 40 21.95 1.62 2.45
CA HIS A 40 23.10 1.94 1.60
C HIS A 40 23.01 3.29 0.91
N TYR A 41 21.82 3.67 0.41
CA TYR A 41 21.63 4.83 -0.45
C TYR A 41 20.79 5.95 0.19
N GLY A 42 20.12 5.67 1.31
CA GLY A 42 19.10 6.56 1.87
C GLY A 42 17.80 6.56 1.07
N PRO A 43 16.82 7.40 1.45
CA PRO A 43 15.54 7.47 0.77
C PRO A 43 15.62 8.20 -0.56
N PHE A 44 14.77 7.82 -1.51
CA PHE A 44 14.68 8.44 -2.84
C PHE A 44 14.58 9.97 -2.80
N SER A 45 13.82 10.50 -1.85
CA SER A 45 13.58 11.94 -1.71
C SER A 45 14.57 12.66 -0.78
N SER A 46 15.61 12.00 -0.28
CA SER A 46 16.53 12.55 0.75
C SER A 46 17.00 13.98 0.47
N GLN A 47 17.51 14.23 -0.74
CA GLN A 47 18.06 15.53 -1.16
C GLN A 47 17.01 16.66 -1.14
N THR A 48 15.79 16.38 -1.62
CA THR A 48 14.72 17.38 -1.68
C THR A 48 14.02 17.52 -0.32
N PHE A 49 13.74 16.39 0.35
CA PHE A 49 12.99 16.35 1.60
C PHE A 49 13.72 17.09 2.72
N SER A 50 15.03 16.90 2.85
CA SER A 50 15.85 17.57 3.88
C SER A 50 15.87 19.10 3.76
N GLN A 51 15.64 19.66 2.55
CA GLN A 51 15.56 21.10 2.34
C GLN A 51 14.26 21.71 2.89
N PHE A 52 13.14 20.98 2.82
CA PHE A 52 11.83 21.44 3.28
C PHE A 52 11.50 20.98 4.70
N THR A 53 12.02 19.83 5.11
CA THR A 53 11.76 19.20 6.41
C THR A 53 13.07 18.61 6.96
N PRO A 54 14.00 19.45 7.46
CA PRO A 54 15.29 19.00 7.98
C PRO A 54 15.16 18.16 9.27
N THR A 55 14.04 18.34 9.98
CA THR A 55 13.70 17.58 11.18
C THR A 55 12.23 17.18 11.12
N VAL A 56 11.96 15.88 11.28
CA VAL A 56 10.61 15.34 11.44
C VAL A 56 10.19 15.50 12.89
N ARG A 57 9.19 16.36 13.14
CA ARG A 57 8.68 16.72 14.47
C ARG A 57 7.42 15.94 14.79
N ILE A 58 7.42 15.27 15.93
CA ILE A 58 6.34 14.37 16.34
C ILE A 58 5.50 15.00 17.45
N ALA A 59 4.21 15.15 17.18
CA ALA A 59 3.19 15.41 18.21
C ALA A 59 2.67 14.08 18.77
N THR A 60 2.13 14.08 19.99
CA THR A 60 1.62 12.84 20.58
C THR A 60 0.25 13.02 21.18
N VAL A 61 -0.61 12.02 20.99
CA VAL A 61 -1.93 11.97 21.61
C VAL A 61 -2.09 10.60 22.29
N GLY A 62 -2.59 10.58 23.51
CA GLY A 62 -2.85 9.33 24.23
C GLY A 62 -2.87 9.51 25.74
N PRO A 63 -3.07 8.41 26.51
CA PRO A 63 -3.14 8.47 27.96
C PRO A 63 -1.95 9.15 28.64
N ALA A 64 -2.21 9.78 29.78
CA ALA A 64 -1.19 10.48 30.56
C ALA A 64 -0.16 9.51 31.16
N SER A 65 -0.59 8.35 31.65
CA SER A 65 0.28 7.34 32.26
C SER A 65 1.42 6.88 31.35
N THR A 66 1.19 6.80 30.05
CA THR A 66 2.16 6.31 29.05
C THR A 66 2.91 7.43 28.32
N PHE A 67 2.76 8.69 28.74
CA PHE A 67 3.41 9.83 28.09
C PHE A 67 4.94 9.68 28.00
N ARG A 68 5.59 9.24 29.09
CA ARG A 68 7.04 9.02 29.11
C ARG A 68 7.46 7.83 28.23
N THR A 69 6.66 6.76 28.21
CA THR A 69 6.90 5.57 27.39
C THR A 69 6.89 5.90 25.89
N ARG A 70 5.96 6.76 25.44
CA ARG A 70 5.94 7.27 24.07
C ARG A 70 7.22 8.05 23.73
N GLY A 71 7.67 8.91 24.65
CA GLY A 71 8.93 9.64 24.48
C GLY A 71 10.15 8.71 24.38
N ALA A 72 10.22 7.69 25.22
CA ALA A 72 11.28 6.67 25.18
C ALA A 72 11.28 5.88 23.87
N LEU A 73 10.10 5.52 23.34
CA LEU A 73 9.97 4.89 22.02
C LEU A 73 10.56 5.78 20.92
N MET A 74 10.23 7.08 20.90
CA MET A 74 10.78 8.02 19.91
C MET A 74 12.29 8.19 20.06
N ALA A 75 12.82 8.24 21.29
CA ALA A 75 14.25 8.28 21.54
C ALA A 75 14.95 7.03 20.99
N SER A 76 14.37 5.84 21.18
CA SER A 76 14.98 4.59 20.68
C SER A 76 15.11 4.53 19.16
N LEU A 77 14.30 5.27 18.39
CA LEU A 77 14.44 5.32 16.93
C LEU A 77 15.70 6.07 16.48
N LYS A 78 16.35 6.81 17.37
CA LYS A 78 17.62 7.48 17.08
C LYS A 78 18.83 6.55 17.27
N GLU A 79 18.62 5.43 17.94
CA GLU A 79 19.67 4.48 18.30
C GLU A 79 19.84 3.39 17.25
N GLN A 80 21.00 2.73 17.28
CA GLN A 80 21.27 1.55 16.47
C GLN A 80 20.67 0.30 17.13
N HIS A 81 20.07 -0.57 16.32
CA HIS A 81 19.50 -1.85 16.78
C HIS A 81 19.96 -2.99 15.89
N ALA A 82 20.57 -4.01 16.48
CA ALA A 82 20.94 -5.23 15.77
C ALA A 82 19.71 -6.04 15.36
N ALA A 83 19.74 -6.62 14.16
CA ALA A 83 18.69 -7.49 13.66
C ALA A 83 18.72 -8.84 14.39
N SER A 84 17.65 -9.14 15.14
CA SER A 84 17.48 -10.40 15.88
C SER A 84 16.52 -11.37 15.21
N ASP A 85 15.75 -10.92 14.21
CA ASP A 85 14.70 -11.67 13.55
C ASP A 85 14.93 -11.83 12.03
N ARG A 86 14.19 -12.77 11.40
CA ARG A 86 14.27 -13.05 9.95
C ARG A 86 15.71 -13.17 9.47
N SER A 87 16.46 -14.05 10.12
CA SER A 87 17.86 -14.35 9.83
C SER A 87 18.14 -14.41 8.33
N GLY A 88 18.97 -13.49 7.85
CA GLY A 88 19.40 -13.40 6.46
C GLY A 88 18.70 -12.29 5.66
N TYR A 89 17.53 -11.81 6.11
CA TYR A 89 16.76 -10.76 5.43
C TYR A 89 16.98 -9.38 6.06
N ALA A 90 16.61 -9.20 7.33
CA ALA A 90 16.60 -7.88 7.92
C ALA A 90 18.02 -7.39 8.23
N PRO A 91 18.47 -6.23 7.70
CA PRO A 91 19.71 -5.61 8.14
C PRO A 91 19.51 -4.96 9.51
N ASP A 92 20.63 -4.71 10.20
CA ASP A 92 20.66 -3.87 11.39
C ASP A 92 20.04 -2.49 11.09
N PHE A 93 19.39 -1.89 12.08
CA PHE A 93 18.85 -0.54 11.96
C PHE A 93 19.91 0.48 12.39
N PRO A 94 20.39 1.36 11.48
CA PRO A 94 21.47 2.31 11.78
C PRO A 94 21.09 3.52 12.64
N GLY A 95 19.80 3.74 12.91
CA GLY A 95 19.28 4.97 13.52
C GLY A 95 18.56 5.85 12.47
N PHE A 96 17.50 6.55 12.89
CA PHE A 96 16.63 7.31 12.00
C PHE A 96 17.40 8.32 11.12
N ALA A 97 18.24 9.16 11.73
CA ALA A 97 18.98 10.19 11.01
C ALA A 97 19.97 9.60 9.99
N SER A 98 20.63 8.49 10.36
CA SER A 98 21.57 7.81 9.46
C SER A 98 20.87 7.21 8.24
N VAL A 99 19.63 6.74 8.37
CA VAL A 99 18.87 6.16 7.26
C VAL A 99 18.25 7.24 6.39
N PHE A 100 17.59 8.23 7.00
CA PHE A 100 16.72 9.16 6.28
C PHE A 100 17.38 10.50 5.94
N GLY A 101 18.58 10.77 6.47
CA GLY A 101 19.29 12.03 6.23
C GLY A 101 18.65 13.25 6.89
N VAL A 102 17.70 13.03 7.82
CA VAL A 102 16.97 14.06 8.55
C VAL A 102 16.78 13.67 10.00
N ASP A 103 16.73 14.65 10.90
CA ASP A 103 16.57 14.38 12.32
C ASP A 103 15.14 14.01 12.71
N LEU A 104 15.00 13.34 13.85
CA LEU A 104 13.71 13.09 14.50
C LEU A 104 13.62 13.91 15.79
N ALA A 105 12.56 14.69 15.99
CA ALA A 105 12.39 15.50 17.19
C ALA A 105 10.99 15.36 17.79
N SER A 106 10.90 15.60 19.10
CA SER A 106 9.61 15.86 19.74
C SER A 106 9.18 17.27 19.35
N SER A 107 7.90 17.43 19.01
CA SER A 107 7.31 18.77 18.86
C SER A 107 7.18 19.50 20.19
N ASP A 108 6.74 20.76 20.15
CA ASP A 108 6.56 21.58 21.33
C ASP A 108 5.60 20.98 22.35
N LYS A 109 5.82 21.29 23.63
CA LYS A 109 5.02 20.77 24.76
C LYS A 109 3.51 20.94 24.56
N ALA A 110 3.11 22.02 23.89
CA ALA A 110 1.72 22.35 23.64
C ALA A 110 1.04 21.39 22.65
N ASN A 111 1.81 20.66 21.84
CA ASN A 111 1.34 19.72 20.81
C ASN A 111 1.26 18.27 21.32
N HIS A 112 1.43 18.08 22.63
CA HIS A 112 1.22 16.79 23.27
C HIS A 112 -0.09 16.79 24.06
N ILE A 113 -1.09 16.08 23.53
CA ILE A 113 -2.41 15.96 24.14
C ILE A 113 -2.43 14.73 25.04
N ARG A 114 -2.81 14.95 26.29
CA ARG A 114 -2.91 13.91 27.31
C ARG A 114 -4.37 13.60 27.56
N TRP A 115 -4.73 12.34 27.33
CA TRP A 115 -6.04 11.81 27.70
C TRP A 115 -6.01 11.18 29.10
N PRO A 116 -7.17 11.04 29.74
CA PRO A 116 -7.35 10.11 30.85
C PRO A 116 -6.94 8.68 30.49
N ASP A 117 -6.61 7.88 31.51
CA ASP A 117 -6.17 6.50 31.32
C ASP A 117 -7.35 5.55 31.02
N ALA A 118 -8.52 5.81 31.61
CA ALA A 118 -9.74 5.06 31.33
C ALA A 118 -10.52 5.68 30.17
N ILE A 119 -10.99 4.85 29.24
CA ILE A 119 -11.76 5.29 28.08
C ILE A 119 -13.09 5.97 28.46
N ASN A 120 -13.66 5.61 29.61
CA ASN A 120 -14.91 6.19 30.12
C ASN A 120 -14.76 7.64 30.58
N ASP A 121 -13.54 8.03 30.94
CA ASP A 121 -13.23 9.37 31.40
C ASP A 121 -12.94 10.34 30.24
N LEU A 122 -12.89 9.82 29.00
CA LEU A 122 -12.75 10.66 27.80
C LEU A 122 -13.90 11.65 27.67
N PRO A 123 -13.64 12.85 27.11
CA PRO A 123 -14.65 13.89 26.94
C PRO A 123 -15.81 13.43 26.05
N GLY A 124 -16.98 14.01 26.28
CA GLY A 124 -18.24 13.68 25.60
C GLY A 124 -19.24 12.94 26.49
N SER A 125 -20.39 12.61 25.92
CA SER A 125 -21.43 11.79 26.55
C SER A 125 -21.65 10.53 25.70
N GLY A 126 -22.30 9.51 26.28
CA GLY A 126 -22.60 8.26 25.59
C GLY A 126 -21.55 7.15 25.78
N PRO A 127 -21.62 6.09 24.94
CA PRO A 127 -20.76 4.91 25.04
C PRO A 127 -19.28 5.21 24.73
N PRO A 128 -18.34 4.33 25.14
CA PRO A 128 -16.90 4.52 24.97
C PRO A 128 -16.47 4.87 23.54
N GLN A 129 -17.11 4.29 22.53
CA GLN A 129 -16.84 4.54 21.11
C GLN A 129 -17.09 6.02 20.76
N GLN A 130 -18.23 6.59 21.18
CA GLN A 130 -18.57 7.99 20.88
C GLN A 130 -17.66 8.97 21.61
N ARG A 131 -17.29 8.66 22.85
CA ARG A 131 -16.30 9.42 23.63
C ARG A 131 -14.94 9.41 22.94
N LEU A 132 -14.51 8.26 22.43
CA LEU A 132 -13.25 8.12 21.70
C LEU A 132 -13.24 8.95 20.40
N VAL A 133 -14.33 8.92 19.62
CA VAL A 133 -14.46 9.76 18.42
C VAL A 133 -14.42 11.24 18.77
N THR A 134 -15.13 11.66 19.82
CA THR A 134 -15.13 13.04 20.32
C THR A 134 -13.72 13.46 20.74
N ALA A 135 -12.99 12.59 21.44
CA ALA A 135 -11.62 12.83 21.85
C ALA A 135 -10.65 12.93 20.66
N PHE A 136 -10.83 12.11 19.61
CA PHE A 136 -10.06 12.21 18.37
C PHE A 136 -10.29 13.55 17.67
N ASP A 137 -11.54 13.94 17.44
CA ASP A 137 -11.84 15.17 16.71
C ASP A 137 -11.39 16.41 17.50
N ALA A 138 -11.60 16.44 18.82
CA ALA A 138 -11.11 17.52 19.68
C ALA A 138 -9.58 17.63 19.64
N ALA A 139 -8.87 16.50 19.70
CA ALA A 139 -7.41 16.48 19.66
C ALA A 139 -6.86 16.97 18.31
N LEU A 140 -7.41 16.46 17.21
CA LEU A 140 -6.98 16.86 15.86
C LEU A 140 -7.37 18.31 15.53
N SER A 141 -8.53 18.78 15.99
CA SER A 141 -8.93 20.18 15.86
C SER A 141 -8.03 21.13 16.64
N GLN A 142 -7.58 20.74 17.83
CA GLN A 142 -6.60 21.54 18.58
C GLN A 142 -5.24 21.58 17.86
N LEU A 143 -4.81 20.46 17.28
CA LEU A 143 -3.53 20.36 16.57
C LEU A 143 -3.55 21.05 15.20
N SER A 144 -4.69 21.10 14.51
CA SER A 144 -4.79 21.76 13.20
C SER A 144 -4.49 23.25 13.28
N ALA A 145 -4.83 23.91 14.40
CA ALA A 145 -4.45 25.29 14.68
C ALA A 145 -2.93 25.52 14.80
N ARG A 146 -2.13 24.46 14.87
CA ARG A 146 -0.66 24.49 15.05
C ARG A 146 0.05 23.58 14.06
N HIS A 147 -0.54 23.36 12.88
CA HIS A 147 -0.07 22.41 11.89
C HIS A 147 1.40 22.60 11.47
N GLU A 148 1.93 23.83 11.54
CA GLU A 148 3.33 24.12 11.18
C GLU A 148 4.35 23.67 12.24
N GLN A 149 3.91 23.26 13.44
CA GLN A 149 4.78 22.93 14.58
C GLN A 149 5.07 21.43 14.73
N PHE A 150 4.44 20.59 13.92
CA PHE A 150 4.66 19.14 13.88
C PHE A 150 4.42 18.62 12.47
N ASP A 151 4.96 17.45 12.16
CA ASP A 151 4.84 16.84 10.83
C ASP A 151 3.99 15.56 10.88
N VAL A 152 3.99 14.85 12.01
CA VAL A 152 3.19 13.62 12.23
C VAL A 152 2.67 13.56 13.67
N VAL A 153 1.45 13.07 13.85
CA VAL A 153 0.84 12.82 15.17
C VAL A 153 0.90 11.33 15.51
N LEU A 154 1.65 10.98 16.55
CA LEU A 154 1.68 9.64 17.14
C LEU A 154 0.51 9.47 18.11
N VAL A 155 -0.46 8.62 17.76
CA VAL A 155 -1.66 8.35 18.56
C VAL A 155 -1.52 6.99 19.25
N HIS A 156 -1.53 6.99 20.58
CA HIS A 156 -1.47 5.76 21.36
C HIS A 156 -2.87 5.31 21.78
N LEU A 157 -3.26 4.12 21.33
CA LEU A 157 -4.47 3.42 21.74
C LEU A 157 -4.07 2.22 22.62
N PRO A 158 -4.33 2.28 23.94
CA PRO A 158 -4.03 1.17 24.86
C PRO A 158 -4.72 -0.13 24.48
N GLU A 159 -4.10 -1.26 24.81
CA GLU A 159 -4.73 -2.57 24.62
C GLU A 159 -6.00 -2.74 25.46
N ALA A 160 -6.04 -2.10 26.64
CA ALA A 160 -7.24 -2.09 27.48
C ALA A 160 -8.46 -1.49 26.78
N TRP A 161 -8.27 -0.68 25.73
CA TRP A 161 -9.36 -0.08 24.96
C TRP A 161 -9.81 -0.95 23.78
N LEU A 162 -9.10 -2.04 23.46
CA LEU A 162 -9.40 -2.92 22.32
C LEU A 162 -10.88 -3.34 22.21
N PRO A 163 -11.58 -3.72 23.30
CA PRO A 163 -13.00 -4.08 23.25
C PRO A 163 -13.92 -2.96 22.72
N HIS A 164 -13.44 -1.71 22.72
CA HIS A 164 -14.17 -0.53 22.29
C HIS A 164 -13.59 0.11 21.02
N THR A 165 -12.52 -0.44 20.44
CA THR A 165 -11.89 0.12 19.23
C THR A 165 -12.37 -0.51 17.92
N ALA A 166 -13.16 -1.60 17.97
CA ALA A 166 -13.72 -2.25 16.80
C ALA A 166 -15.09 -2.87 17.13
N GLY A 167 -16.03 -2.80 16.18
CA GLY A 167 -17.37 -3.37 16.28
C GLY A 167 -18.12 -3.27 14.95
N ASP A 168 -19.38 -3.71 14.92
CA ASP A 168 -20.19 -3.65 13.70
C ASP A 168 -20.38 -2.20 13.25
N GLY A 169 -19.84 -1.89 12.06
CA GLY A 169 -19.88 -0.54 11.48
C GLY A 169 -18.98 0.49 12.16
N PHE A 170 -18.06 0.08 13.06
CA PHE A 170 -17.13 0.98 13.72
C PHE A 170 -15.72 0.39 13.80
N ASP A 171 -14.75 1.19 13.38
CA ASP A 171 -13.32 0.89 13.53
C ASP A 171 -12.61 2.19 13.91
N ALA A 172 -12.08 2.25 15.14
CA ALA A 172 -11.46 3.46 15.68
C ALA A 172 -10.23 3.89 14.87
N HIS A 173 -9.51 2.93 14.27
CA HIS A 173 -8.39 3.25 13.40
C HIS A 173 -8.91 3.95 12.13
N ASP A 174 -9.91 3.37 11.45
CA ASP A 174 -10.49 3.97 10.24
C ASP A 174 -11.11 5.36 10.51
N VAL A 175 -11.80 5.53 11.63
CA VAL A 175 -12.35 6.83 12.04
C VAL A 175 -11.24 7.86 12.29
N LEU A 176 -10.17 7.48 12.99
CA LEU A 176 -9.01 8.35 13.19
C LEU A 176 -8.34 8.74 11.87
N LYS A 177 -8.25 7.82 10.90
CA LYS A 177 -7.71 8.11 9.56
C LYS A 177 -8.57 9.10 8.80
N ALA A 178 -9.89 8.94 8.82
CA ALA A 178 -10.80 9.88 8.18
C ALA A 178 -10.75 11.27 8.82
N LEU A 179 -10.71 11.36 10.15
CA LEU A 179 -10.56 12.64 10.86
C LEU A 179 -9.19 13.28 10.58
N GLY A 180 -8.12 12.48 10.58
CA GLY A 180 -6.79 12.94 10.19
C GLY A 180 -6.77 13.51 8.76
N ALA A 181 -7.42 12.82 7.82
CA ALA A 181 -7.56 13.29 6.44
C ALA A 181 -8.35 14.60 6.34
N LYS A 182 -9.48 14.71 7.07
CA LYS A 182 -10.31 15.92 7.15
C LYS A 182 -9.50 17.14 7.63
N HIS A 183 -8.64 16.95 8.64
CA HIS A 183 -7.80 18.01 9.21
C HIS A 183 -6.46 18.19 8.48
N GLY A 184 -6.15 17.35 7.47
CA GLY A 184 -4.85 17.37 6.78
C GLY A 184 -3.67 16.89 7.65
N ILE A 185 -3.95 16.14 8.72
CA ILE A 185 -2.97 15.71 9.73
C ILE A 185 -2.60 14.23 9.53
N PRO A 186 -1.33 13.90 9.22
CA PRO A 186 -0.85 12.53 9.19
C PRO A 186 -0.81 11.91 10.60
N THR A 187 -1.42 10.73 10.77
CA THR A 187 -1.47 10.02 12.06
C THR A 187 -0.73 8.68 12.01
N GLN A 188 -0.01 8.33 13.08
CA GLN A 188 0.57 7.00 13.29
C GLN A 188 0.01 6.39 14.57
N VAL A 189 -0.71 5.28 14.45
CA VAL A 189 -1.26 4.57 15.60
C VAL A 189 -0.22 3.64 16.21
N VAL A 190 -0.12 3.63 17.53
CA VAL A 190 0.65 2.66 18.32
C VAL A 190 -0.19 2.11 19.47
N ASN A 191 0.15 0.93 19.97
CA ASN A 191 -0.50 0.27 21.10
C ASN A 191 0.55 -0.30 22.07
N ASP A 192 0.11 -0.91 23.17
CA ASP A 192 1.03 -1.37 24.23
C ASP A 192 1.99 -2.47 23.74
N ARG A 193 1.59 -3.27 22.74
CA ARG A 193 2.47 -4.25 22.08
C ARG A 193 3.67 -3.61 21.43
N THR A 194 3.55 -2.36 21.00
CA THR A 194 4.65 -1.60 20.39
C THR A 194 5.77 -1.40 21.41
N PHE A 195 5.43 -1.17 22.67
CA PHE A 195 6.41 -0.94 23.75
C PHE A 195 7.09 -2.24 24.18
N SER A 196 6.34 -3.35 24.24
CA SER A 196 6.82 -4.67 24.65
C SER A 196 7.42 -5.51 23.52
N PHE A 197 7.43 -5.01 22.28
CA PHE A 197 7.96 -5.75 21.13
C PHE A 197 9.45 -6.06 21.26
N SER A 198 9.82 -7.34 21.15
CA SER A 198 11.18 -7.81 21.39
C SER A 198 12.17 -7.48 20.27
N ASN A 199 11.75 -7.56 19.00
CA ASN A 199 12.63 -7.33 17.86
C ASN A 199 12.76 -5.82 17.58
N ARG A 200 13.71 -5.17 18.27
CA ARG A 200 13.89 -3.71 18.23
C ARG A 200 14.24 -3.17 16.85
N ALA A 201 15.12 -3.84 16.10
CA ALA A 201 15.46 -3.42 14.74
C ALA A 201 14.25 -3.44 13.80
N GLN A 202 13.44 -4.50 13.84
CA GLN A 202 12.21 -4.60 13.06
C GLN A 202 11.20 -3.52 13.43
N LEU A 203 11.00 -3.26 14.72
CA LEU A 203 10.15 -2.16 15.18
C LEU A 203 10.65 -0.82 14.65
N ALA A 204 11.96 -0.57 14.77
CA ALA A 204 12.59 0.67 14.37
C ALA A 204 12.48 0.90 12.86
N TRP A 205 12.74 -0.12 12.02
CA TRP A 205 12.53 -0.05 10.57
C TRP A 205 11.09 0.32 10.22
N ARG A 206 10.11 -0.44 10.74
CA ARG A 206 8.69 -0.22 10.43
C ARG A 206 8.21 1.16 10.81
N LEU A 207 8.49 1.57 12.06
CA LEU A 207 8.01 2.82 12.58
C LEU A 207 8.71 4.00 11.90
N SER A 208 10.02 3.91 11.63
CA SER A 208 10.77 4.99 10.99
C SER A 208 10.35 5.21 9.54
N ILE A 209 10.15 4.15 8.75
CA ILE A 209 9.64 4.26 7.37
C ILE A 209 8.25 4.93 7.39
N ALA A 210 7.35 4.47 8.27
CA ALA A 210 6.01 5.03 8.37
C ALA A 210 6.02 6.51 8.76
N LEU A 211 6.86 6.93 9.71
CA LEU A 211 7.01 8.34 10.10
C LEU A 211 7.57 9.19 8.97
N TYR A 212 8.63 8.73 8.30
CA TYR A 212 9.24 9.45 7.16
C TYR A 212 8.22 9.67 6.03
N VAL A 213 7.47 8.62 5.67
CA VAL A 213 6.45 8.70 4.61
C VAL A 213 5.30 9.61 4.99
N LYS A 214 4.84 9.56 6.24
CA LYS A 214 3.76 10.43 6.74
C LYS A 214 4.17 11.89 6.78
N ALA A 215 5.43 12.18 7.09
CA ALA A 215 6.00 13.52 6.97
C ALA A 215 6.10 14.01 5.51
N GLY A 216 6.04 13.10 4.53
CA GLY A 216 6.04 13.42 3.09
C GLY A 216 7.26 12.91 2.33
N GLY A 217 8.13 12.18 3.00
CA GLY A 217 9.26 11.54 2.38
C GLY A 217 8.84 10.37 1.47
N ILE A 218 9.51 10.25 0.33
CA ILE A 218 9.43 9.08 -0.56
C ILE A 218 10.64 8.20 -0.25
N PRO A 219 10.45 6.99 0.32
CA PRO A 219 11.55 6.13 0.74
C PRO A 219 12.20 5.44 -0.46
N TRP A 220 11.41 4.95 -1.41
CA TRP A 220 11.90 4.35 -2.66
C TRP A 220 10.83 4.44 -3.76
N LYS A 221 11.27 4.31 -5.01
CA LYS A 221 10.42 4.18 -6.21
C LYS A 221 10.68 2.85 -6.92
N LEU A 222 9.87 2.51 -7.91
CA LEU A 222 10.22 1.41 -8.81
C LEU A 222 11.37 1.84 -9.72
N ALA A 223 12.36 0.98 -9.90
CA ALA A 223 13.32 1.16 -10.98
C ALA A 223 12.60 0.95 -12.34
N PRO A 224 13.10 1.56 -13.43
CA PRO A 224 12.57 1.34 -14.77
C PRO A 224 12.50 -0.16 -15.11
N LEU A 225 11.32 -0.61 -15.55
CA LEU A 225 11.07 -1.98 -15.93
C LEU A 225 11.21 -2.14 -17.45
N ALA A 226 11.90 -3.20 -17.88
CA ALA A 226 12.05 -3.49 -19.30
C ALA A 226 10.68 -3.70 -19.96
N GLY A 227 10.44 -3.00 -21.08
CA GLY A 227 9.19 -3.08 -21.84
C GLY A 227 8.03 -2.27 -21.26
N VAL A 228 8.23 -1.53 -20.16
CA VAL A 228 7.22 -0.62 -19.60
C VAL A 228 7.59 0.82 -19.95
N PRO A 229 6.70 1.59 -20.62
CA PRO A 229 6.96 3.00 -20.91
C PRO A 229 7.10 3.83 -19.63
N ALA A 230 8.03 4.80 -19.61
CA ALA A 230 8.31 5.64 -18.44
C ALA A 230 7.05 6.37 -17.91
N ASP A 231 6.22 6.90 -18.82
CA ASP A 231 4.99 7.64 -18.50
C ASP A 231 3.78 6.70 -18.34
N THR A 232 3.95 5.60 -17.60
CA THR A 232 2.87 4.65 -17.27
C THR A 232 2.25 5.00 -15.93
N ALA A 233 0.93 5.18 -15.93
CA ALA A 233 0.14 5.39 -14.72
C ALA A 233 -0.77 4.18 -14.44
N TYR A 234 -1.02 3.92 -13.16
CA TYR A 234 -1.90 2.86 -12.70
C TYR A 234 -3.07 3.44 -11.92
N ILE A 235 -4.25 2.87 -12.13
CA ILE A 235 -5.44 3.16 -11.36
C ILE A 235 -5.85 1.90 -10.61
N GLY A 236 -5.93 1.97 -9.29
CA GLY A 236 -6.50 0.91 -8.47
C GLY A 236 -7.97 1.19 -8.17
N LEU A 237 -8.87 0.27 -8.53
CA LEU A 237 -10.30 0.37 -8.22
C LEU A 237 -10.69 -0.62 -7.11
N ALA A 238 -11.42 -0.11 -6.14
CA ALA A 238 -12.15 -0.92 -5.16
C ALA A 238 -13.54 -0.33 -4.94
N TYR A 239 -14.45 -1.16 -4.44
CA TYR A 239 -15.83 -0.79 -4.24
C TYR A 239 -16.22 -1.06 -2.80
N ALA A 240 -16.88 -0.09 -2.20
CA ALA A 240 -17.59 -0.23 -0.93
C ALA A 240 -19.08 -0.15 -1.19
N LEU A 241 -19.87 -0.97 -0.48
CA LEU A 241 -21.32 -0.82 -0.47
C LEU A 241 -21.70 0.01 0.74
N LYS A 242 -22.12 1.25 0.51
CA LYS A 242 -22.64 2.12 1.58
C LYS A 242 -24.15 1.94 1.67
N LYS A 243 -24.66 1.82 2.89
CA LYS A 243 -26.10 1.91 3.18
C LYS A 243 -26.42 3.36 3.52
N VAL A 244 -27.28 4.00 2.74
CA VAL A 244 -27.73 5.38 3.02
C VAL A 244 -29.06 5.36 3.77
N ASN A 245 -29.84 4.27 3.67
CA ASN A 245 -31.03 3.92 4.46
C ASN A 245 -31.08 2.38 4.63
N ASP A 246 -32.07 1.83 5.35
CA ASP A 246 -32.19 0.37 5.60
C ASP A 246 -32.37 -0.48 4.31
N GLU A 247 -32.65 0.15 3.16
CA GLU A 247 -32.91 -0.54 1.89
C GLU A 247 -32.00 -0.09 0.72
N THR A 248 -31.48 1.14 0.72
CA THR A 248 -30.75 1.69 -0.43
C THR A 248 -29.25 1.55 -0.28
N HIS A 249 -28.65 0.77 -1.19
CA HIS A 249 -27.22 0.56 -1.30
C HIS A 249 -26.64 1.38 -2.45
N PHE A 250 -25.56 2.10 -2.19
CA PHE A 250 -24.75 2.78 -3.20
C PHE A 250 -23.38 2.12 -3.30
N VAL A 251 -22.83 2.10 -4.50
CA VAL A 251 -21.45 1.69 -4.74
C VAL A 251 -20.57 2.92 -4.60
N THR A 252 -19.73 2.95 -3.58
CA THR A 252 -18.65 3.94 -3.51
C THR A 252 -17.41 3.35 -4.16
N CYS A 253 -17.01 3.91 -5.30
CA CYS A 253 -15.77 3.55 -5.95
C CYS A 253 -14.61 4.35 -5.35
N CYS A 254 -13.58 3.63 -4.95
CA CYS A 254 -12.32 4.17 -4.51
C CYS A 254 -11.32 4.01 -5.65
N SER A 255 -10.96 5.14 -6.26
CA SER A 255 -9.89 5.18 -7.26
C SER A 255 -8.63 5.76 -6.65
N GLN A 256 -7.50 5.20 -7.02
CA GLN A 256 -6.19 5.69 -6.63
C GLN A 256 -5.26 5.70 -7.82
N VAL A 257 -4.63 6.85 -8.05
CA VAL A 257 -3.70 7.05 -9.15
C VAL A 257 -2.29 6.84 -8.64
N PHE A 258 -1.53 6.01 -9.34
CA PHE A 258 -0.10 5.84 -9.13
C PHE A 258 0.61 6.18 -10.42
N ASP A 259 1.72 6.88 -10.29
CA ASP A 259 2.76 6.85 -11.30
C ASP A 259 3.70 5.67 -10.98
N MET A 260 4.42 5.12 -11.96
CA MET A 260 5.60 4.28 -11.68
C MET A 260 6.57 4.96 -10.72
N ASP A 261 6.56 6.29 -10.73
CA ASP A 261 7.28 7.14 -9.82
C ASP A 261 6.82 7.10 -8.36
N GLY A 262 5.74 6.41 -8.00
CA GLY A 262 5.30 6.21 -6.60
C GLY A 262 4.84 7.46 -5.84
N GLY A 263 5.26 8.68 -6.21
CA GLY A 263 4.98 9.91 -5.46
C GLY A 263 3.56 10.47 -5.63
N GLY A 264 2.71 9.79 -6.39
CA GLY A 264 1.43 10.31 -6.90
C GLY A 264 0.18 9.72 -6.26
N MET A 265 0.33 9.00 -5.14
CA MET A 265 -0.76 8.26 -4.51
C MET A 265 -1.83 9.22 -3.98
N GLN A 266 -2.73 9.61 -4.88
CA GLN A 266 -3.89 10.41 -4.57
C GLN A 266 -5.13 9.57 -4.72
N PHE A 267 -6.01 9.74 -3.75
CA PHE A 267 -7.25 9.01 -3.63
C PHE A 267 -8.44 9.87 -4.07
N VAL A 268 -9.40 9.23 -4.72
CA VAL A 268 -10.71 9.78 -5.07
C VAL A 268 -11.81 8.85 -4.57
N ALA A 269 -12.67 9.38 -3.70
CA ALA A 269 -13.96 8.78 -3.41
C ALA A 269 -14.96 9.24 -4.47
N PHE A 270 -15.66 8.30 -5.07
CA PHE A 270 -16.77 8.57 -5.97
C PHE A 270 -17.98 7.76 -5.53
N GLU A 271 -19.09 8.43 -5.24
CA GLU A 271 -20.35 7.79 -4.94
C GLU A 271 -21.13 7.62 -6.25
N ALA A 272 -21.46 6.38 -6.60
CA ALA A 272 -22.27 6.07 -7.77
C ALA A 272 -23.62 6.77 -7.67
N LYS A 273 -24.13 7.29 -8.80
CA LYS A 273 -25.41 7.99 -8.82
C LYS A 273 -26.58 7.01 -8.80
N ASP A 274 -26.40 5.86 -9.42
CA ASP A 274 -27.43 4.85 -9.55
C ASP A 274 -27.50 3.98 -8.28
N PRO A 275 -28.69 3.83 -7.65
CA PRO A 275 -28.87 2.88 -6.58
C PRO A 275 -28.65 1.44 -7.09
N VAL A 276 -28.09 0.59 -6.22
CA VAL A 276 -27.84 -0.81 -6.54
C VAL A 276 -29.16 -1.55 -6.79
N LYS A 277 -29.38 -1.99 -8.02
CA LYS A 277 -30.58 -2.74 -8.43
C LYS A 277 -30.63 -4.16 -7.86
N ASP A 278 -29.49 -4.86 -7.85
CA ASP A 278 -29.36 -6.21 -7.26
C ASP A 278 -28.23 -6.22 -6.21
N VAL A 279 -28.61 -6.23 -4.94
CA VAL A 279 -27.69 -6.26 -3.81
C VAL A 279 -26.90 -7.57 -3.75
N ARG A 280 -27.46 -8.71 -4.18
CA ARG A 280 -26.76 -10.00 -4.19
C ARG A 280 -25.68 -10.01 -5.25
N GLU A 281 -25.98 -9.50 -6.44
CA GLU A 281 -24.99 -9.35 -7.51
C GLU A 281 -23.89 -8.37 -7.09
N ALA A 282 -24.26 -7.19 -6.57
CA ALA A 282 -23.30 -6.18 -6.15
C ALA A 282 -22.40 -6.62 -4.99
N ARG A 283 -22.87 -7.52 -4.11
CA ARG A 283 -22.02 -8.15 -3.09
C ARG A 283 -20.98 -9.11 -3.69
N ARG A 284 -21.28 -9.72 -4.85
CA ARG A 284 -20.39 -10.69 -5.52
C ARG A 284 -19.42 -10.02 -6.48
N ASN A 285 -19.93 -9.07 -7.26
CA ASN A 285 -19.19 -8.31 -8.26
C ASN A 285 -19.77 -6.89 -8.33
N PRO A 286 -19.38 -5.95 -7.46
CA PRO A 286 -19.79 -4.56 -7.61
C PRO A 286 -19.19 -3.96 -8.89
N PHE A 287 -20.01 -3.19 -9.61
CA PHE A 287 -19.64 -2.56 -10.87
C PHE A 287 -20.27 -1.16 -10.94
N LEU A 288 -19.69 -0.33 -11.80
CA LEU A 288 -20.24 0.99 -12.13
C LEU A 288 -20.98 0.94 -13.47
N SER A 289 -21.92 1.87 -13.65
CA SER A 289 -22.44 2.19 -14.96
C SER A 289 -21.33 2.80 -15.84
N ARG A 290 -21.54 2.83 -17.16
CA ARG A 290 -20.61 3.47 -18.10
C ARG A 290 -20.34 4.94 -17.72
N GLU A 291 -21.38 5.68 -17.33
CA GLU A 291 -21.28 7.09 -16.95
C GLU A 291 -20.48 7.29 -15.67
N ASP A 292 -20.76 6.51 -14.63
CA ASP A 292 -20.04 6.59 -13.35
C ASP A 292 -18.58 6.18 -13.52
N MET A 293 -18.32 5.10 -14.29
CA MET A 293 -16.95 4.68 -14.60
C MET A 293 -16.19 5.77 -15.38
N ARG A 294 -16.83 6.40 -16.36
CA ARG A 294 -16.23 7.53 -17.10
C ARG A 294 -15.89 8.68 -16.15
N ALA A 295 -16.79 9.04 -15.23
CA ALA A 295 -16.57 10.12 -14.28
C ALA A 295 -15.38 9.83 -13.34
N VAL A 296 -15.31 8.61 -12.79
CA VAL A 296 -14.21 8.17 -11.90
C VAL A 296 -12.86 8.23 -12.61
N ILE A 297 -12.80 7.67 -13.83
CA ILE A 297 -11.54 7.61 -14.58
C ILE A 297 -11.12 9.00 -15.08
N ALA A 298 -12.06 9.83 -15.55
CA ALA A 298 -11.75 11.20 -15.96
C ALA A 298 -11.21 12.04 -14.80
N ARG A 299 -11.78 11.88 -13.61
CA ARG A 299 -11.28 12.53 -12.39
C ARG A 299 -9.88 12.04 -12.00
N SER A 300 -9.63 10.74 -12.15
CA SER A 300 -8.32 10.13 -11.91
C SER A 300 -7.27 10.66 -12.90
N LEU A 301 -7.62 10.79 -14.18
CA LEU A 301 -6.75 11.38 -15.20
C LEU A 301 -6.45 12.86 -14.90
N SER A 302 -7.45 13.64 -14.48
CA SER A 302 -7.26 15.04 -14.12
C SER A 302 -6.26 15.23 -12.97
N ILE A 303 -6.32 14.36 -11.96
CA ILE A 303 -5.35 14.33 -10.86
C ILE A 303 -3.93 14.05 -11.34
N TYR A 304 -3.77 13.07 -12.24
CA TYR A 304 -2.48 12.79 -12.85
C TYR A 304 -1.94 14.03 -13.57
N GLN A 305 -2.76 14.67 -14.41
CA GLN A 305 -2.38 15.85 -15.17
C GLN A 305 -1.98 17.02 -14.26
N GLN A 306 -2.78 17.32 -13.23
CA GLN A 306 -2.49 18.41 -12.29
C GLN A 306 -1.12 18.24 -11.64
N ARG A 307 -0.73 16.99 -11.34
CA ARG A 307 0.56 16.69 -10.72
C ARG A 307 1.73 16.72 -11.71
N ASN A 308 1.49 16.32 -12.95
CA ASN A 308 2.51 16.20 -13.99
C ASN A 308 2.50 17.37 -14.98
N GLY A 309 2.18 18.57 -14.51
CA GLY A 309 2.27 19.79 -15.32
C GLY A 309 1.34 19.82 -16.55
N GLY A 310 0.21 19.13 -16.49
CA GLY A 310 -0.77 19.00 -17.58
C GLY A 310 -0.50 17.84 -18.53
N ILE A 311 0.63 17.14 -18.40
CA ILE A 311 1.04 16.05 -19.30
C ILE A 311 0.13 14.84 -19.09
N LEU A 312 -0.30 14.23 -20.20
CA LEU A 312 -1.05 12.98 -20.21
C LEU A 312 -0.09 11.78 -20.10
N PRO A 313 -0.48 10.70 -19.43
CA PRO A 313 0.33 9.49 -19.42
C PRO A 313 0.33 8.87 -20.83
N ARG A 314 1.42 8.21 -21.18
CA ARG A 314 1.48 7.43 -22.42
C ARG A 314 0.62 6.16 -22.31
N ARG A 315 0.63 5.54 -21.13
CA ARG A 315 -0.13 4.32 -20.84
C ARG A 315 -0.85 4.42 -19.51
N MET A 316 -2.12 4.01 -19.49
CA MET A 316 -2.96 3.94 -18.30
C MET A 316 -3.42 2.51 -18.05
N VAL A 317 -3.09 1.95 -16.89
CA VAL A 317 -3.44 0.58 -16.51
C VAL A 317 -4.41 0.58 -15.33
N ILE A 318 -5.60 0.02 -15.52
CA ILE A 318 -6.65 -0.02 -14.49
C ILE A 318 -6.68 -1.41 -13.85
N HIS A 319 -6.41 -1.48 -12.56
CA HIS A 319 -6.41 -2.69 -11.74
C HIS A 319 -7.70 -2.81 -10.93
N LYS A 320 -8.36 -3.97 -11.04
CA LYS A 320 -9.59 -4.32 -10.32
C LYS A 320 -9.45 -5.74 -9.74
N SER A 321 -10.06 -6.00 -8.58
CA SER A 321 -9.98 -7.32 -7.93
C SER A 321 -11.00 -8.35 -8.44
N ASN A 322 -11.93 -7.90 -9.27
CA ASN A 322 -13.06 -8.59 -9.84
C ASN A 322 -13.15 -8.27 -11.33
N ALA A 323 -13.87 -9.09 -12.09
CA ALA A 323 -14.02 -8.92 -13.53
C ALA A 323 -14.63 -7.56 -13.89
N PHE A 324 -14.16 -6.98 -14.99
CA PHE A 324 -14.77 -5.80 -15.60
C PHE A 324 -16.05 -6.19 -16.34
N LYS A 325 -17.08 -5.35 -16.24
CA LYS A 325 -18.22 -5.41 -17.17
C LYS A 325 -17.91 -4.60 -18.44
N GLU A 326 -18.61 -4.90 -19.52
CA GLU A 326 -18.46 -4.20 -20.79
C GLU A 326 -18.68 -2.69 -20.64
N ASP A 327 -19.72 -2.27 -19.91
CA ASP A 327 -19.99 -0.86 -19.63
C ASP A 327 -18.85 -0.15 -18.90
N GLU A 328 -18.16 -0.84 -17.98
CA GLU A 328 -16.99 -0.27 -17.29
C GLU A 328 -15.81 -0.10 -18.25
N VAL A 329 -15.58 -1.07 -19.14
CA VAL A 329 -14.54 -0.96 -20.18
C VAL A 329 -14.85 0.20 -21.13
N LEU A 330 -16.11 0.36 -21.54
CA LEU A 330 -16.53 1.48 -22.39
C LEU A 330 -16.38 2.82 -21.67
N GLY A 331 -16.79 2.91 -20.41
CA GLY A 331 -16.65 4.14 -19.61
C GLY A 331 -15.19 4.55 -19.41
N ALA A 332 -14.30 3.59 -19.16
CA ALA A 332 -12.86 3.83 -19.09
C ALA A 332 -12.29 4.34 -20.42
N ARG A 333 -12.67 3.73 -21.55
CA ARG A 333 -12.25 4.17 -22.90
C ARG A 333 -12.74 5.58 -23.23
N ASP A 334 -13.99 5.91 -22.89
CA ASP A 334 -14.56 7.23 -23.10
C ASP A 334 -13.81 8.32 -22.30
N ALA A 335 -13.35 7.99 -21.09
CA ALA A 335 -12.59 8.92 -20.25
C ALA A 335 -11.13 9.08 -20.72
N LEU A 336 -10.55 8.03 -21.31
CA LEU A 336 -9.13 7.95 -21.67
C LEU A 336 -8.90 8.05 -23.18
N THR A 337 -9.82 8.67 -23.93
CA THR A 337 -9.71 8.80 -25.41
C THR A 337 -8.42 9.49 -25.85
N ALA A 338 -7.87 10.39 -25.04
CA ALA A 338 -6.61 11.10 -25.32
C ALA A 338 -5.35 10.31 -24.89
N VAL A 339 -5.50 9.17 -24.20
CA VAL A 339 -4.38 8.35 -23.73
C VAL A 339 -4.09 7.26 -24.78
N PRO A 340 -2.84 7.15 -25.30
CA PRO A 340 -2.52 6.20 -26.37
C PRO A 340 -2.77 4.73 -26.02
N GLU A 341 -2.42 4.31 -24.81
CA GLU A 341 -2.47 2.91 -24.39
C GLU A 341 -3.32 2.77 -23.12
N VAL A 342 -4.40 1.98 -23.18
CA VAL A 342 -5.31 1.74 -22.04
C VAL A 342 -5.49 0.25 -21.82
N GLU A 343 -5.26 -0.21 -20.59
CA GLU A 343 -5.45 -1.60 -20.20
C GLU A 343 -6.39 -1.73 -18.99
N CYS A 344 -7.30 -2.71 -19.03
CA CYS A 344 -8.17 -3.07 -17.91
C CYS A 344 -7.82 -4.48 -17.44
N ILE A 345 -7.18 -4.60 -16.27
CA ILE A 345 -6.63 -5.86 -15.74
C ILE A 345 -7.34 -6.24 -14.45
N GLU A 346 -7.92 -7.43 -14.44
CA GLU A 346 -8.38 -8.08 -13.23
C GLU A 346 -7.20 -8.82 -12.57
N ILE A 347 -7.02 -8.60 -11.27
CA ILE A 347 -6.00 -9.25 -10.44
C ILE A 347 -6.71 -9.98 -9.30
N SER A 348 -6.80 -11.31 -9.43
CA SER A 348 -7.48 -12.17 -8.46
C SER A 348 -6.49 -12.99 -7.63
N SER A 349 -6.61 -12.91 -6.31
CA SER A 349 -5.82 -13.68 -5.33
C SER A 349 -6.51 -14.98 -4.87
N ARG A 350 -7.64 -15.34 -5.49
CA ARG A 350 -8.44 -16.53 -5.16
C ARG A 350 -8.12 -17.84 -5.92
N PRO A 351 -7.16 -17.94 -6.86
CA PRO A 351 -6.86 -19.23 -7.49
C PRO A 351 -6.48 -20.32 -6.49
N THR A 352 -6.89 -21.56 -6.77
CA THR A 352 -6.58 -22.73 -5.95
C THR A 352 -5.29 -23.43 -6.35
N TRP A 353 -4.64 -23.02 -7.44
CA TRP A 353 -3.38 -23.56 -7.95
C TRP A 353 -2.26 -23.50 -6.91
N ARG A 354 -1.36 -24.49 -6.97
CA ARG A 354 -0.09 -24.53 -6.24
C ARG A 354 1.01 -25.01 -7.18
N GLY A 355 2.18 -24.41 -7.06
CA GLY A 355 3.36 -24.80 -7.81
C GLY A 355 4.36 -25.51 -6.91
N VAL A 356 5.00 -26.55 -7.44
CA VAL A 356 6.17 -27.20 -6.83
C VAL A 356 7.32 -27.07 -7.82
N TRP A 357 8.43 -26.49 -7.38
CA TRP A 357 9.62 -26.39 -8.22
C TRP A 357 10.37 -27.73 -8.21
N LEU A 358 10.72 -28.25 -9.38
CA LEU A 358 11.49 -29.48 -9.50
C LEU A 358 12.95 -29.15 -9.82
N VAL A 359 13.87 -29.78 -9.11
CA VAL A 359 15.32 -29.66 -9.33
C VAL A 359 15.90 -31.03 -9.68
N LYS A 360 17.07 -31.03 -10.34
CA LYS A 360 17.77 -32.27 -10.70
C LYS A 360 18.06 -33.10 -9.45
N SER A 361 17.79 -34.40 -9.53
CA SER A 361 18.14 -35.35 -8.47
C SER A 361 19.66 -35.60 -8.45
N SER A 362 20.26 -35.61 -7.27
CA SER A 362 21.70 -35.78 -7.07
C SER A 362 22.10 -37.23 -6.72
N GLY A 363 21.29 -38.23 -7.11
CA GLY A 363 21.60 -39.65 -6.87
C GLY A 363 20.41 -40.59 -6.67
N GLY A 364 19.17 -40.18 -7.00
CA GLY A 364 17.98 -41.04 -6.91
C GLY A 364 17.57 -41.69 -8.24
N THR A 365 16.67 -42.67 -8.18
CA THR A 365 16.08 -43.34 -9.36
C THR A 365 15.21 -42.41 -10.22
N ALA A 366 14.61 -41.37 -9.63
CA ALA A 366 13.87 -40.34 -10.34
C ALA A 366 14.81 -39.21 -10.83
N PRO A 367 14.64 -38.70 -12.07
CA PRO A 367 15.52 -37.68 -12.65
C PRO A 367 15.41 -36.32 -11.94
N THR A 368 14.27 -36.05 -11.30
CA THR A 368 13.97 -34.79 -10.60
C THR A 368 13.41 -35.04 -9.21
N ARG A 369 13.58 -34.08 -8.32
CA ARG A 369 12.97 -34.04 -6.98
C ARG A 369 12.37 -32.66 -6.69
N PRO A 370 11.38 -32.55 -5.78
CA PRO A 370 10.94 -31.26 -5.28
C PRO A 370 12.08 -30.44 -4.66
N ALA A 371 12.09 -29.14 -4.94
CA ALA A 371 12.92 -28.18 -4.24
C ALA A 371 12.52 -28.05 -2.77
N ARG A 372 13.44 -27.57 -1.93
CA ARG A 372 13.17 -27.31 -0.51
C ARG A 372 12.46 -25.99 -0.24
N TYR A 373 12.37 -25.14 -1.26
CA TYR A 373 11.71 -23.85 -1.25
C TYR A 373 10.56 -23.84 -2.27
N PRO A 374 9.58 -22.93 -2.09
CA PRO A 374 8.50 -22.79 -3.07
C PRO A 374 9.05 -22.34 -4.43
N VAL A 375 8.16 -22.29 -5.42
CA VAL A 375 8.51 -21.77 -6.75
C VAL A 375 9.19 -20.38 -6.65
N PRO A 376 10.14 -20.07 -7.54
CA PRO A 376 10.74 -18.74 -7.59
C PRO A 376 9.66 -17.66 -7.71
N ARG A 377 9.81 -16.58 -6.96
CA ARG A 377 8.98 -15.39 -7.17
C ARG A 377 9.21 -14.88 -8.59
N GLY A 378 8.14 -14.42 -9.25
CA GLY A 378 8.18 -14.06 -10.67
C GLY A 378 7.94 -15.23 -11.63
N THR A 379 7.67 -16.44 -11.13
CA THR A 379 7.18 -17.56 -11.96
C THR A 379 5.87 -17.14 -12.64
N PHE A 380 5.88 -17.10 -13.97
CA PHE A 380 4.78 -16.68 -14.84
C PHE A 380 4.35 -17.83 -15.75
N VAL A 381 3.07 -18.18 -15.73
CA VAL A 381 2.49 -19.25 -16.55
C VAL A 381 1.32 -18.70 -17.35
N PRO A 382 1.45 -18.56 -18.69
CA PRO A 382 0.32 -18.14 -19.52
C PRO A 382 -0.77 -19.23 -19.51
N ARG A 383 -2.03 -18.81 -19.42
CA ARG A 383 -3.21 -19.71 -19.46
C ARG A 383 -4.00 -19.58 -20.75
N SER A 384 -4.05 -18.37 -21.30
CA SER A 384 -4.68 -18.04 -22.58
C SER A 384 -4.01 -16.79 -23.17
N GLY A 385 -4.46 -16.33 -24.34
CA GLY A 385 -4.01 -15.05 -24.91
C GLY A 385 -4.33 -13.81 -24.07
N THR A 386 -5.19 -13.94 -23.04
CA THR A 386 -5.64 -12.84 -22.19
C THR A 386 -5.49 -13.12 -20.69
N SER A 387 -4.99 -14.28 -20.28
CA SER A 387 -4.86 -14.61 -18.86
C SER A 387 -3.60 -15.39 -18.53
N ALA A 388 -3.10 -15.18 -17.31
CA ALA A 388 -1.88 -15.82 -16.81
C ALA A 388 -1.91 -16.00 -15.29
N LEU A 389 -1.11 -16.95 -14.80
CA LEU A 389 -0.78 -17.10 -13.38
C LEU A 389 0.57 -16.45 -13.10
N LEU A 390 0.65 -15.70 -12.00
CA LEU A 390 1.88 -15.07 -11.51
C LEU A 390 2.11 -15.42 -10.05
N TRP A 391 3.24 -16.05 -9.73
CA TRP A 391 3.67 -16.20 -8.34
C TRP A 391 4.38 -14.94 -7.87
N ALA A 392 3.60 -14.02 -7.30
CA ALA A 392 4.13 -12.87 -6.58
C ALA A 392 4.74 -13.26 -5.22
N ALA A 393 4.39 -14.41 -4.65
CA ALA A 393 5.06 -14.94 -3.47
C ALA A 393 5.85 -16.20 -3.84
N GLY A 394 7.09 -16.29 -3.36
CA GLY A 394 7.99 -17.36 -3.75
C GLY A 394 9.38 -17.21 -3.18
N ASN A 395 10.29 -18.06 -3.65
CA ASN A 395 11.69 -17.98 -3.29
C ASN A 395 12.37 -16.80 -3.98
N VAL A 396 13.18 -16.05 -3.24
CA VAL A 396 13.98 -14.92 -3.73
C VAL A 396 15.39 -15.03 -3.15
N PRO A 397 16.33 -15.72 -3.81
CA PRO A 397 17.67 -15.92 -3.27
C PRO A 397 18.46 -14.62 -3.05
N ASP A 398 18.35 -13.65 -3.96
CA ASP A 398 19.21 -12.46 -3.99
C ASP A 398 18.98 -11.46 -2.85
N VAL A 399 17.94 -11.66 -2.04
CA VAL A 399 17.61 -10.79 -0.90
C VAL A 399 18.16 -11.32 0.42
N SER A 400 18.69 -12.54 0.47
CA SER A 400 19.17 -13.15 1.71
C SER A 400 20.68 -13.31 1.72
N SER A 401 21.31 -13.00 2.84
CA SER A 401 22.74 -13.20 3.05
C SER A 401 23.14 -14.67 3.23
N LYS A 402 22.17 -15.59 3.32
CA LYS A 402 22.41 -17.02 3.60
C LYS A 402 22.12 -17.95 2.43
N SER A 403 21.28 -17.55 1.47
CA SER A 403 20.87 -18.24 0.23
C SER A 403 19.38 -17.98 -0.06
N ASP A 404 18.54 -19.01 -0.03
CA ASP A 404 17.12 -18.93 -0.33
C ASP A 404 16.37 -18.11 0.73
N TYR A 405 15.35 -17.37 0.29
CA TYR A 405 14.46 -16.62 1.15
C TYR A 405 13.03 -16.70 0.67
N TYR A 406 12.13 -17.07 1.58
CA TYR A 406 10.70 -17.02 1.35
C TYR A 406 10.04 -16.24 2.49
N GLN A 407 9.48 -15.09 2.15
CA GLN A 407 8.81 -14.23 3.11
C GLN A 407 7.68 -14.98 3.82
N GLY A 408 7.70 -14.95 5.16
CA GLY A 408 6.73 -15.61 6.01
C GLY A 408 6.99 -17.10 6.26
N GLY A 409 7.77 -17.78 5.40
CA GLY A 409 8.22 -19.17 5.59
C GLY A 409 7.11 -20.21 5.78
N LYS A 410 5.86 -19.86 5.44
CA LYS A 410 4.66 -20.65 5.75
C LYS A 410 3.89 -20.96 4.48
N SER A 411 3.45 -22.22 4.38
CA SER A 411 2.60 -22.75 3.30
C SER A 411 3.20 -22.63 1.89
N ILE A 412 2.61 -23.35 0.93
CA ILE A 412 2.96 -23.23 -0.49
C ILE A 412 2.21 -22.00 -1.05
N PRO A 413 2.90 -21.03 -1.67
CA PRO A 413 2.28 -19.80 -2.16
C PRO A 413 1.30 -20.08 -3.29
N ARG A 414 0.26 -19.24 -3.35
CA ARG A 414 -0.74 -19.23 -4.42
C ARG A 414 -0.35 -18.20 -5.46
N PRO A 415 -0.58 -18.46 -6.76
CA PRO A 415 -0.42 -17.43 -7.77
C PRO A 415 -1.57 -16.41 -7.71
N LEU A 416 -1.28 -15.21 -8.20
CA LEU A 416 -2.28 -14.27 -8.70
C LEU A 416 -2.74 -14.73 -10.08
N LEU A 417 -4.04 -14.64 -10.34
CA LEU A 417 -4.60 -14.77 -11.68
C LEU A 417 -4.79 -13.38 -12.26
N LEU A 418 -4.09 -13.14 -13.36
CA LEU A 418 -4.19 -11.91 -14.14
C LEU A 418 -5.09 -12.19 -15.34
N THR A 419 -6.12 -11.36 -15.55
CA THR A 419 -7.01 -11.44 -16.70
C THR A 419 -7.14 -10.05 -17.34
N ARG A 420 -6.77 -9.94 -18.62
CA ARG A 420 -6.94 -8.73 -19.42
C ARG A 420 -8.36 -8.70 -19.99
N HIS A 421 -9.09 -7.64 -19.66
CA HIS A 421 -10.42 -7.33 -20.19
C HIS A 421 -10.38 -6.29 -21.33
N ALA A 422 -9.36 -5.44 -21.34
CA ALA A 422 -9.09 -4.50 -22.42
C ALA A 422 -7.60 -4.19 -22.54
N GLY A 423 -7.15 -3.82 -23.74
CA GLY A 423 -5.76 -3.48 -24.04
C GLY A 423 -5.09 -4.47 -25.00
N THR A 424 -3.92 -4.11 -25.50
CA THR A 424 -3.14 -4.90 -26.45
C THR A 424 -1.67 -4.80 -26.08
N GLY A 425 -1.08 -5.88 -25.58
CA GLY A 425 0.33 -5.92 -25.17
C GLY A 425 0.74 -7.31 -24.67
N PRO A 426 2.03 -7.57 -24.42
CA PRO A 426 2.46 -8.81 -23.78
C PRO A 426 1.84 -8.98 -22.39
N LEU A 427 1.46 -10.20 -22.02
CA LEU A 427 0.96 -10.47 -20.66
C LEU A 427 2.09 -10.44 -19.63
N GLU A 428 3.32 -10.71 -20.09
CA GLU A 428 4.56 -10.64 -19.34
C GLU A 428 4.80 -9.22 -18.79
N THR A 429 4.49 -8.18 -19.58
CA THR A 429 4.60 -6.79 -19.13
C THR A 429 3.70 -6.53 -17.92
N ILE A 430 2.41 -6.87 -18.02
CA ILE A 430 1.46 -6.74 -16.89
C ILE A 430 1.92 -7.56 -15.68
N ALA A 431 2.44 -8.76 -15.92
CA ALA A 431 2.91 -9.63 -14.85
C ALA A 431 4.12 -9.03 -14.14
N HIS A 432 5.06 -8.44 -14.89
CA HIS A 432 6.25 -7.78 -14.34
C HIS A 432 5.86 -6.51 -13.56
N GLU A 433 4.94 -5.71 -14.08
CA GLU A 433 4.38 -4.54 -13.40
C GLU A 433 3.65 -4.92 -12.12
N THR A 434 2.80 -5.95 -12.19
CA THR A 434 2.09 -6.49 -11.02
C THR A 434 3.08 -6.95 -9.95
N LEU A 435 4.13 -7.67 -10.36
CA LEU A 435 5.20 -8.13 -9.48
C LEU A 435 5.92 -6.94 -8.82
N ALA A 436 6.26 -5.91 -9.58
CA ALA A 436 6.94 -4.72 -9.09
C ALA A 436 6.07 -3.94 -8.09
N LEU A 437 4.80 -3.72 -8.42
CA LEU A 437 3.85 -3.00 -7.56
C LEU A 437 3.57 -3.69 -6.22
N THR A 438 3.91 -4.99 -6.06
CA THR A 438 3.85 -5.64 -4.72
C THR A 438 4.92 -5.12 -3.76
N LYS A 439 5.98 -4.46 -4.24
CA LYS A 439 7.09 -3.92 -3.42
C LYS A 439 6.90 -2.44 -3.07
N MET A 440 5.76 -1.86 -3.47
CA MET A 440 5.49 -0.43 -3.37
C MET A 440 4.61 -0.06 -2.17
N ASP A 441 4.55 -0.90 -1.14
CA ASP A 441 3.92 -0.53 0.11
C ASP A 441 4.90 -0.03 1.14
N TRP A 442 4.80 1.27 1.40
CA TRP A 442 5.63 1.95 2.37
C TRP A 442 5.16 1.81 3.83
N ASN A 443 4.14 0.99 4.09
CA ASN A 443 3.62 0.76 5.44
C ASN A 443 4.27 -0.43 6.17
N ASN A 444 5.21 -1.12 5.53
CA ASN A 444 5.88 -2.27 6.13
C ASN A 444 7.34 -2.40 5.69
N ASP A 445 8.06 -3.32 6.33
CA ASP A 445 9.49 -3.58 6.15
C ASP A 445 9.74 -4.90 5.39
N ALA A 446 8.70 -5.46 4.77
CA ALA A 446 8.71 -6.70 4.04
C ALA A 446 9.20 -6.49 2.60
N LEU A 447 9.59 -7.58 1.94
CA LEU A 447 10.13 -7.52 0.58
C LEU A 447 9.05 -7.18 -0.43
N TYR A 448 7.88 -7.77 -0.23
CA TYR A 448 6.72 -7.63 -1.08
C TYR A 448 5.44 -7.93 -0.30
N ASP A 449 4.33 -7.59 -0.91
CA ASP A 449 3.00 -7.93 -0.44
C ASP A 449 2.27 -8.94 -1.32
N PRO A 450 1.24 -9.63 -0.79
CA PRO A 450 0.55 -10.69 -1.54
C PRO A 450 -0.15 -10.22 -2.82
N VAL A 451 -0.50 -8.93 -2.89
CA VAL A 451 -1.17 -8.27 -4.02
C VAL A 451 -0.51 -6.92 -4.28
N PRO A 452 -0.57 -6.39 -5.52
CA PRO A 452 0.03 -5.09 -5.82
C PRO A 452 -0.61 -3.97 -5.00
N VAL A 453 0.17 -2.92 -4.76
CA VAL A 453 -0.26 -1.73 -4.00
C VAL A 453 -1.55 -1.12 -4.55
N SER A 454 -1.75 -1.17 -5.87
CA SER A 454 -2.96 -0.72 -6.56
C SER A 454 -4.24 -1.45 -6.13
N ILE A 455 -4.16 -2.70 -5.66
CA ILE A 455 -5.30 -3.47 -5.17
C ILE A 455 -5.44 -3.31 -3.65
N ARG A 456 -4.33 -3.39 -2.91
CA ARG A 456 -4.43 -3.33 -1.45
C ARG A 456 -4.83 -1.95 -0.93
N TYR A 457 -4.26 -0.90 -1.49
CA TYR A 457 -4.55 0.45 -1.01
C TYR A 457 -5.99 0.85 -1.35
N SER A 458 -6.49 0.52 -2.55
CA SER A 458 -7.89 0.76 -2.92
C SER A 458 -8.85 0.02 -1.99
N GLN A 459 -8.56 -1.25 -1.65
CA GLN A 459 -9.35 -2.02 -0.69
C GLN A 459 -9.33 -1.43 0.72
N LYS A 460 -8.17 -0.96 1.20
CA LYS A 460 -8.06 -0.32 2.51
C LYS A 460 -8.90 0.96 2.56
N LEU A 461 -8.87 1.77 1.50
CA LEU A 461 -9.66 3.00 1.39
C LEU A 461 -11.16 2.70 1.34
N ALA A 462 -11.57 1.71 0.55
CA ALA A 462 -12.96 1.26 0.50
C ALA A 462 -13.47 0.82 1.88
N ARG A 463 -12.65 0.11 2.65
CA ARG A 463 -12.96 -0.25 4.04
C ARG A 463 -13.09 1.00 4.92
N THR A 464 -12.10 1.90 4.90
CA THR A 464 -12.15 3.12 5.72
C THR A 464 -13.41 3.94 5.43
N ILE A 465 -13.77 4.10 4.16
CA ILE A 465 -15.00 4.82 3.77
C ILE A 465 -16.26 4.11 4.22
N SER A 466 -16.30 2.77 4.18
CA SER A 466 -17.45 2.02 4.67
C SER A 466 -17.69 2.17 6.18
N ASN A 467 -16.66 2.54 6.93
CA ASN A 467 -16.69 2.69 8.39
C ASN A 467 -16.89 4.14 8.86
N VAL A 468 -17.02 5.12 7.95
CA VAL A 468 -17.19 6.53 8.31
C VAL A 468 -18.41 7.15 7.62
N GLN A 469 -19.08 8.04 8.35
CA GLN A 469 -20.33 8.66 7.88
C GLN A 469 -20.07 9.61 6.69
N ASP A 470 -19.03 10.43 6.79
CA ASP A 470 -18.65 11.40 5.79
C ASP A 470 -17.13 11.50 5.64
N LEU A 471 -16.70 11.60 4.39
CA LEU A 471 -15.36 11.94 3.96
C LEU A 471 -15.57 12.94 2.83
N PRO A 472 -15.16 14.21 2.97
CA PRO A 472 -15.39 15.20 1.94
C PRO A 472 -14.85 14.69 0.61
N GLY A 473 -15.59 14.89 -0.49
CA GLY A 473 -15.26 14.37 -1.81
C GLY A 473 -14.03 15.02 -2.47
N ASN A 474 -13.00 15.37 -1.70
CA ASN A 474 -11.72 15.93 -2.12
C ASN A 474 -10.71 14.83 -2.49
N SER A 475 -9.62 15.21 -3.14
CA SER A 475 -8.46 14.35 -3.33
C SER A 475 -7.58 14.36 -2.09
N TYR A 476 -7.20 13.19 -1.58
CA TYR A 476 -6.32 13.08 -0.41
C TYR A 476 -5.02 12.36 -0.74
N PRO A 477 -3.87 12.80 -0.21
CA PRO A 477 -2.65 12.01 -0.21
C PRO A 477 -2.83 10.70 0.56
N TYR A 478 -2.44 9.57 -0.02
CA TYR A 478 -2.59 8.26 0.61
C TYR A 478 -1.89 8.14 1.97
N ARG A 479 -0.80 8.90 2.20
CA ARG A 479 -0.09 8.94 3.49
C ARG A 479 -0.99 9.25 4.69
N LEU A 480 -2.13 9.92 4.48
CA LEU A 480 -3.11 10.20 5.53
C LEU A 480 -3.89 8.94 5.97
N PHE A 481 -3.96 7.92 5.12
CA PHE A 481 -4.66 6.65 5.34
C PHE A 481 -3.72 5.46 5.63
N MET A 482 -2.41 5.68 5.61
CA MET A 482 -1.38 4.67 5.91
C MET A 482 -1.42 4.15 7.33
#